data_AF-A0A522WVM7-F1
#
_entry.id   AF-A0A522WVM7-F1
#
_cell.length_a   1.000
_cell.length_b   1.000
_cell.length_c   1.000
_cell.angle_alpha   90.00
_cell.angle_beta   90.00
_cell.angle_gamma   90.00
#
_symmetry.space_group_name_H-M   'P 1'
#
loop_
_entity.id
_entity.type
_entity.pdbx_description
1 polymer ?
#
loop_
_entity_poly.entity_id
_entity_poly.type
_entity_poly.pdbx_seq_one_letter_code
_entity_poly.pdbx_strand_id
1 'polypeptide(L)'
;MTSLQSSVPIACVASPLANNLDVLLIKLGGRCFGLPLSKVRHICGISPNFASYGAKVEDHFVFQGKPLPYISLWNLMGLKSEYAEYEEMQAMLVQRRQDHIDWISALEDAIRNNTTFSKARSPRECAFGKWYYSYNTGNRRLLSVMRYFERPHTEIHQLADRLLGLVETGQNSDALHTILESKNTTLAELLKLFDSTQELLTDLQRRVVIIAVDGDDGCALGADGVRGIVTVPVERIKQGRGAGVQVMSALIILDDQTIVPLINWRTFFADRKMQHESAYPPCRKSAINLEKSFCPRKPTVGALGDTKNTKNFKSLSNRRSLPKG
;
A
#
# COMPACT_ATOMS: atom_id res chain seq x y z
N MET A 1 1.45 -3.29 -88.22
CA MET A 1 0.12 -2.94 -87.68
C MET A 1 0.03 -3.55 -86.30
N THR A 2 0.14 -2.69 -85.30
CA THR A 2 0.35 -2.99 -83.88
C THR A 2 -0.95 -2.68 -83.16
N SER A 3 -1.50 -3.60 -82.36
CA SER A 3 -2.68 -3.37 -81.50
C SER A 3 -2.62 -4.41 -80.37
N LEU A 4 -1.99 -4.07 -79.24
CA LEU A 4 -2.57 -3.47 -78.02
C LEU A 4 -3.29 -4.51 -77.14
N GLN A 5 -2.48 -5.17 -76.29
CA GLN A 5 -2.96 -5.81 -75.06
C GLN A 5 -3.35 -4.71 -74.07
N SER A 6 -4.61 -4.75 -73.64
CA SER A 6 -5.15 -3.94 -72.55
C SER A 6 -4.67 -4.53 -71.21
N SER A 7 -3.66 -3.91 -70.60
CA SER A 7 -3.29 -4.12 -69.21
C SER A 7 -4.11 -3.17 -68.33
N VAL A 8 -5.10 -3.69 -67.63
CA VAL A 8 -5.79 -2.97 -66.56
C VAL A 8 -4.84 -2.85 -65.37
N PRO A 9 -4.53 -1.65 -64.86
CA PRO A 9 -3.71 -1.52 -63.67
C PRO A 9 -4.50 -2.05 -62.47
N ILE A 10 -3.95 -3.04 -61.78
CA ILE A 10 -4.38 -3.38 -60.42
C ILE A 10 -4.08 -2.13 -59.60
N ALA A 11 -5.14 -1.38 -59.28
CA ALA A 11 -5.07 -0.31 -58.31
C ALA A 11 -4.54 -0.93 -57.02
N CYS A 12 -3.31 -0.56 -56.66
CA CYS A 12 -2.75 -0.81 -55.36
C CYS A 12 -3.68 -0.09 -54.37
N VAL A 13 -4.62 -0.83 -53.78
CA VAL A 13 -5.42 -0.34 -52.67
C VAL A 13 -4.41 -0.13 -51.55
N ALA A 14 -3.96 1.11 -51.40
CA ALA A 14 -3.24 1.54 -50.23
C ALA A 14 -4.10 1.10 -49.03
N SER A 15 -3.63 0.08 -48.30
CA SER A 15 -4.21 -0.24 -47.01
C SER A 15 -4.18 1.07 -46.22
N PRO A 16 -5.31 1.54 -45.66
CA PRO A 16 -5.24 2.67 -44.76
C PRO A 16 -4.24 2.26 -43.68
N LEU A 17 -3.25 3.11 -43.38
CA LEU A 17 -2.41 2.90 -42.21
C LEU A 17 -3.38 2.64 -41.05
N ALA A 18 -3.46 1.39 -40.61
CA ALA A 18 -4.30 1.02 -39.49
C ALA A 18 -3.70 1.75 -38.31
N ASN A 19 -4.29 2.90 -37.95
CA ASN A 19 -3.90 3.64 -36.77
C ASN A 19 -4.26 2.72 -35.61
N ASN A 20 -3.29 1.96 -35.14
CA ASN A 20 -3.44 1.11 -33.98
C ASN A 20 -3.09 1.94 -32.74
N LEU A 21 -3.78 1.66 -31.64
CA LEU A 21 -3.50 2.27 -30.34
C LEU A 21 -2.86 1.22 -29.44
N ASP A 22 -1.60 1.44 -29.06
CA ASP A 22 -0.97 0.65 -28.01
C ASP A 22 -1.46 1.13 -26.64
N VAL A 23 -1.92 0.18 -25.82
CA VAL A 23 -2.56 0.43 -24.53
C VAL A 23 -1.89 -0.42 -23.46
N LEU A 24 -1.44 0.22 -22.38
CA LEU A 24 -1.09 -0.43 -21.13
C LEU A 24 -2.37 -0.78 -20.36
N LEU A 25 -2.59 -2.05 -20.11
CA LEU A 25 -3.69 -2.53 -19.28
C LEU A 25 -3.26 -2.57 -17.81
N ILE A 26 -4.05 -1.93 -16.96
CA ILE A 26 -3.82 -1.82 -15.51
C ILE A 26 -5.00 -2.38 -14.73
N LYS A 27 -4.74 -2.78 -13.49
CA LYS A 27 -5.77 -3.24 -12.54
C LYS A 27 -6.04 -2.17 -11.49
N LEU A 28 -7.33 -1.99 -11.19
CA LEU A 28 -7.84 -1.19 -10.07
C LEU A 28 -9.04 -1.95 -9.47
N GLY A 29 -8.84 -2.52 -8.29
CA GLY A 29 -9.73 -3.49 -7.69
C GLY A 29 -9.98 -4.66 -8.63
N GLY A 30 -11.23 -5.10 -8.72
CA GLY A 30 -11.65 -6.16 -9.65
C GLY A 30 -11.80 -5.71 -11.12
N ARG A 31 -11.35 -4.50 -11.49
CA ARG A 31 -11.58 -3.93 -12.83
C ARG A 31 -10.27 -3.69 -13.59
N CYS A 32 -10.35 -3.79 -14.92
CA CYS A 32 -9.27 -3.46 -15.83
C CYS A 32 -9.52 -2.10 -16.49
N PHE A 33 -8.45 -1.32 -16.65
CA PHE A 33 -8.45 -0.04 -17.33
C PHE A 33 -7.29 0.05 -18.31
N GLY A 34 -7.43 0.89 -19.33
CA GLY A 34 -6.40 1.16 -20.32
C GLY A 34 -5.77 2.53 -20.11
N LEU A 35 -4.46 2.61 -20.32
CA LEU A 35 -3.73 3.87 -20.48
C LEU A 35 -3.03 3.86 -21.85
N PRO A 36 -3.14 4.92 -22.67
CA PRO A 36 -2.38 5.01 -23.90
C PRO A 36 -0.88 4.85 -23.62
N LEU A 37 -0.24 3.86 -24.24
CA LEU A 37 1.16 3.53 -23.97
C LEU A 37 2.09 4.69 -24.33
N SER A 38 1.72 5.48 -25.35
CA SER A 38 2.43 6.69 -25.76
C SER A 38 2.57 7.75 -24.65
N LYS A 39 1.77 7.67 -23.59
CA LYS A 39 1.83 8.56 -22.42
C LYS A 39 2.58 7.96 -21.24
N VAL A 40 2.92 6.67 -21.27
CA VAL A 40 3.61 5.98 -20.18
C VAL A 40 5.13 6.06 -20.38
N ARG A 41 5.85 6.47 -19.34
CA ARG A 41 7.32 6.57 -19.35
C ARG A 41 8.01 5.56 -18.45
N HIS A 42 7.39 5.24 -17.32
CA HIS A 42 7.95 4.29 -16.37
C HIS A 42 6.86 3.61 -15.55
N ILE A 43 7.17 2.43 -15.02
CA ILE A 43 6.34 1.70 -14.07
C ILE A 43 7.24 1.28 -12.91
N CYS A 44 6.89 1.67 -11.70
CA CYS A 44 7.63 1.35 -10.49
C CYS A 44 6.74 0.59 -9.52
N GLY A 45 7.34 -0.21 -8.63
CA GLY A 45 6.65 -0.69 -7.44
C GLY A 45 6.39 0.45 -6.46
N ILE A 46 5.29 0.36 -5.71
CA ILE A 46 4.99 1.25 -4.60
C ILE A 46 5.43 0.59 -3.30
N SER A 47 6.08 1.35 -2.42
CA SER A 47 6.36 0.89 -1.06
C SER A 47 5.04 0.65 -0.31
N PRO A 48 4.88 -0.45 0.43
CA PRO A 48 3.67 -0.71 1.22
C PRO A 48 3.30 0.42 2.19
N ASN A 49 4.29 1.19 2.66
CA ASN A 49 4.08 2.31 3.58
C ASN A 49 3.67 3.62 2.89
N PHE A 50 3.68 3.66 1.55
CA PHE A 50 3.25 4.84 0.81
C PHE A 50 1.72 4.91 0.83
N ALA A 51 1.17 6.03 1.31
CA ALA A 51 -0.29 6.22 1.39
C ALA A 51 -0.89 6.44 -0.01
N SER A 52 -1.10 5.33 -0.71
CA SER A 52 -1.47 5.30 -2.14
C SER A 52 -2.95 5.58 -2.41
N TYR A 53 -3.83 5.46 -1.41
CA TYR A 53 -5.26 5.72 -1.54
C TYR A 53 -5.90 5.97 -0.16
N GLY A 54 -7.19 6.32 -0.15
CA GLY A 54 -7.95 6.66 1.06
C GLY A 54 -7.89 8.15 1.41
N ALA A 55 -8.33 8.50 2.63
CA ALA A 55 -8.50 9.89 3.06
C ALA A 55 -7.17 10.65 3.30
N LYS A 56 -6.09 9.93 3.59
CA LYS A 56 -4.76 10.48 3.86
C LYS A 56 -3.77 10.10 2.74
N VAL A 57 -4.20 10.29 1.49
CA VAL A 57 -3.37 10.00 0.32
C VAL A 57 -2.21 11.01 0.21
N GLU A 58 -1.04 10.53 -0.21
CA GLU A 58 0.09 11.41 -0.51
C GLU A 58 -0.22 12.32 -1.72
N ASP A 59 0.19 13.59 -1.67
CA ASP A 59 0.02 14.51 -2.80
C ASP A 59 1.10 14.33 -3.88
N HIS A 60 2.24 13.73 -3.53
CA HIS A 60 3.39 13.62 -4.39
C HIS A 60 4.05 12.24 -4.30
N PHE A 61 4.64 11.81 -5.41
CA PHE A 61 5.50 10.64 -5.51
C PHE A 61 6.89 11.05 -5.98
N VAL A 62 7.94 10.63 -5.26
CA VAL A 62 9.31 10.97 -5.64
C VAL A 62 9.85 9.95 -6.64
N PHE A 63 10.15 10.41 -7.85
CA PHE A 63 10.76 9.59 -8.90
C PHE A 63 12.11 10.19 -9.31
N GLN A 64 13.18 9.40 -9.21
CA GLN A 64 14.55 9.84 -9.55
C GLN A 64 14.96 11.15 -8.84
N GLY A 65 14.59 11.28 -7.56
CA GLY A 65 14.89 12.46 -6.75
C GLY A 65 14.02 13.69 -7.03
N LYS A 66 13.03 13.60 -7.94
CA LYS A 66 12.11 14.69 -8.25
C LYS A 66 10.69 14.37 -7.76
N PRO A 67 10.02 15.29 -7.04
CA PRO A 67 8.62 15.10 -6.69
C PRO A 67 7.74 15.28 -7.93
N LEU A 68 6.84 14.32 -8.16
CA LEU A 68 5.79 14.37 -9.17
C LEU A 68 4.43 14.42 -8.47
N PRO A 69 3.44 15.14 -9.00
CA PRO A 69 2.07 15.06 -8.51
C PRO A 69 1.59 13.60 -8.54
N TYR A 70 1.09 13.13 -7.41
CA TYR A 70 0.54 11.78 -7.28
C TYR A 70 -0.98 11.81 -7.44
N ILE A 71 -1.50 10.80 -8.15
CA ILE A 71 -2.92 10.61 -8.38
C ILE A 71 -3.26 9.18 -7.99
N SER A 72 -4.05 9.04 -6.93
CA SER A 72 -4.68 7.78 -6.57
C SER A 72 -5.82 7.48 -7.54
N LEU A 73 -5.62 6.54 -8.46
CA LEU A 73 -6.68 6.17 -9.40
C LEU A 73 -7.86 5.49 -8.67
N TRP A 74 -7.62 4.84 -7.53
CA TRP A 74 -8.69 4.31 -6.68
C TRP A 74 -9.61 5.42 -6.18
N ASN A 75 -9.07 6.46 -5.56
CA ASN A 75 -9.85 7.60 -5.07
C ASN A 75 -10.55 8.31 -6.24
N LEU A 76 -9.85 8.50 -7.35
CA LEU A 76 -10.39 9.17 -8.53
C LEU A 76 -11.59 8.42 -9.13
N MET A 77 -11.56 7.09 -9.08
CA MET A 77 -12.58 6.23 -9.65
C MET A 77 -13.62 5.75 -8.63
N GLY A 78 -13.49 6.13 -7.36
CA GLY A 78 -14.32 5.62 -6.26
C GLY A 78 -14.23 4.11 -6.08
N LEU A 79 -13.06 3.52 -6.34
CA LEU A 79 -12.82 2.08 -6.26
C LEU A 79 -12.00 1.71 -5.02
N LYS A 80 -12.19 0.50 -4.52
CA LYS A 80 -11.30 -0.11 -3.52
C LYS A 80 -10.16 -0.86 -4.20
N SER A 81 -8.99 -0.87 -3.56
CA SER A 81 -7.85 -1.69 -3.98
C SER A 81 -8.18 -3.18 -3.91
N GLU A 82 -7.60 -3.98 -4.81
CA GLU A 82 -7.70 -5.45 -4.75
C GLU A 82 -7.09 -6.01 -3.44
N TYR A 83 -6.23 -5.23 -2.79
CA TYR A 83 -5.54 -5.60 -1.57
C TYR A 83 -6.22 -5.06 -0.29
N ALA A 84 -7.39 -4.42 -0.39
CA ALA A 84 -8.07 -3.85 0.78
C ALA A 84 -8.33 -4.91 1.88
N GLU A 85 -8.68 -6.13 1.48
CA GLU A 85 -8.86 -7.25 2.41
C GLU A 85 -7.55 -7.59 3.18
N TYR A 86 -6.40 -7.52 2.51
CA TYR A 86 -5.11 -7.77 3.16
C TYR A 86 -4.77 -6.70 4.19
N GLU A 87 -5.10 -5.44 3.93
CA GLU A 87 -4.89 -4.35 4.89
C GLU A 87 -5.80 -4.48 6.11
N GLU A 88 -7.07 -4.81 5.91
CA GLU A 88 -8.01 -5.10 6.99
C GLU A 88 -7.53 -6.28 7.84
N MET A 89 -7.02 -7.33 7.18
CA MET A 89 -6.42 -8.48 7.85
C MET A 89 -5.16 -8.10 8.64
N GLN A 90 -4.26 -7.31 8.07
CA GLN A 90 -3.05 -6.85 8.75
C GLN A 90 -3.40 -6.10 10.04
N ALA A 91 -4.32 -5.14 9.99
CA ALA A 91 -4.78 -4.41 11.17
C ALA A 91 -5.37 -5.35 12.24
N MET A 92 -6.19 -6.32 11.82
CA MET A 92 -6.79 -7.30 12.72
C MET A 92 -5.75 -8.21 13.37
N LEU A 93 -4.81 -8.76 12.60
CA LEU A 93 -3.77 -9.67 13.08
C LEU A 93 -2.84 -9.02 14.11
N VAL A 94 -2.55 -7.72 14.00
CA VAL A 94 -1.79 -6.98 15.04
C VAL A 94 -2.52 -7.03 16.37
N GLN A 95 -3.83 -6.75 16.37
CA GLN A 95 -4.64 -6.80 17.58
C GLN A 95 -4.73 -8.23 18.13
N ARG A 96 -4.97 -9.23 17.27
CA ARG A 96 -5.08 -10.63 17.71
C ARG A 96 -3.78 -11.16 18.30
N ARG A 97 -2.64 -10.76 17.75
CA ARG A 97 -1.32 -11.07 18.33
C ARG A 97 -1.22 -10.56 19.77
N GLN A 98 -1.63 -9.32 20.01
CA GLN A 98 -1.64 -8.74 21.36
C GLN A 98 -2.65 -9.45 22.27
N ASP A 99 -3.85 -9.77 21.77
CA ASP A 99 -4.88 -10.46 22.56
C ASP A 99 -4.36 -11.79 23.15
N HIS A 100 -3.51 -12.53 22.42
CA HIS A 100 -2.90 -13.79 22.92
C HIS A 100 -1.81 -13.55 23.98
N ILE A 101 -1.03 -12.47 23.86
CA ILE A 101 -0.06 -12.06 24.90
C ILE A 101 -0.81 -11.70 26.19
N ASP A 102 -1.90 -10.95 26.06
CA ASP A 102 -2.73 -10.57 27.19
C ASP A 102 -3.46 -11.77 27.77
N TRP A 103 -3.84 -12.73 26.92
CA TRP A 103 -4.52 -13.97 27.34
C TRP A 103 -3.62 -14.82 28.23
N ILE A 104 -2.37 -15.07 27.81
CA ILE A 104 -1.45 -15.90 28.60
C ILE A 104 -1.01 -15.18 29.89
N SER A 105 -0.86 -13.85 29.85
CA SER A 105 -0.54 -13.06 31.03
C SER A 105 -1.66 -13.12 32.06
N ALA A 106 -2.92 -13.02 31.62
CA ALA A 106 -4.07 -13.16 32.52
C ALA A 106 -4.19 -14.57 33.12
N LEU A 107 -3.80 -15.61 32.38
CA LEU A 107 -3.76 -16.98 32.92
C LEU A 107 -2.65 -17.13 33.96
N GLU A 108 -1.47 -16.57 33.70
CA GLU A 108 -0.37 -16.54 34.67
C GLU A 108 -0.76 -15.81 35.95
N ASP A 109 -1.40 -14.64 35.83
CA ASP A 109 -1.88 -13.87 36.98
C ASP A 109 -2.93 -14.62 37.79
N ALA A 110 -3.84 -15.33 37.13
CA ALA A 110 -4.83 -16.18 37.78
C ALA A 110 -4.17 -17.30 38.59
N ILE A 111 -3.15 -17.95 38.03
CA ILE A 111 -2.37 -19.00 38.71
C ILE A 111 -1.59 -18.43 39.90
N ARG A 112 -0.90 -17.29 39.72
CA ARG A 112 -0.07 -16.68 40.78
C ARG A 112 -0.90 -16.22 41.97
N ASN A 113 -2.04 -15.60 41.71
CA ASN A 113 -2.86 -14.96 42.73
C ASN A 113 -4.01 -15.84 43.21
N ASN A 114 -4.15 -17.06 42.65
CA ASN A 114 -5.24 -17.97 42.91
C ASN A 114 -6.63 -17.32 42.67
N THR A 115 -6.75 -16.57 41.56
CA THR A 115 -7.98 -15.86 41.18
C THR A 115 -8.67 -16.53 39.99
N THR A 116 -9.94 -16.19 39.76
CA THR A 116 -10.70 -16.75 38.65
C THR A 116 -10.17 -16.28 37.30
N PHE A 117 -9.87 -17.23 36.41
CA PHE A 117 -9.57 -16.93 35.01
C PHE A 117 -10.87 -16.71 34.21
N SER A 118 -11.06 -15.50 33.67
CA SER A 118 -12.31 -15.04 33.05
C SER A 118 -12.30 -15.00 31.52
N LYS A 119 -11.16 -15.28 30.86
CA LYS A 119 -11.08 -15.25 29.39
C LYS A 119 -11.55 -16.56 28.78
N ALA A 120 -11.98 -16.49 27.51
CA ALA A 120 -12.43 -17.66 26.76
C ALA A 120 -11.32 -18.71 26.65
N ARG A 121 -11.62 -19.95 27.02
CA ARG A 121 -10.67 -21.07 27.00
C ARG A 121 -10.68 -21.82 25.67
N SER A 122 -11.81 -21.83 24.97
CA SER A 122 -11.92 -22.45 23.65
C SER A 122 -11.19 -21.62 22.60
N PRO A 123 -10.33 -22.23 21.75
CA PRO A 123 -9.69 -21.53 20.63
C PRO A 123 -10.72 -21.03 19.60
N ARG A 124 -11.92 -21.61 19.55
CA ARG A 124 -12.98 -21.17 18.61
C ARG A 124 -13.75 -19.93 19.08
N GLU A 125 -13.63 -19.59 20.35
CA GLU A 125 -14.42 -18.51 20.96
C GLU A 125 -13.66 -17.18 21.03
N CYS A 126 -12.33 -17.21 20.93
CA CYS A 126 -11.51 -16.01 20.86
C CYS A 126 -11.76 -15.27 19.53
N ALA A 127 -11.53 -13.96 19.50
CA ALA A 127 -11.80 -13.14 18.33
C ALA A 127 -10.98 -13.60 17.10
N PHE A 128 -9.75 -14.10 17.31
CA PHE A 128 -8.94 -14.68 16.24
C PHE A 128 -9.56 -15.96 15.71
N GLY A 129 -9.94 -16.89 16.59
CA GLY A 129 -10.56 -18.16 16.22
C GLY A 129 -11.85 -17.98 15.43
N LYS A 130 -12.75 -17.11 15.89
CA LYS A 130 -13.99 -16.79 15.16
C LYS A 130 -13.72 -16.35 13.73
N TRP A 131 -12.75 -15.45 13.55
CA TRP A 131 -12.33 -15.01 12.22
C TRP A 131 -11.66 -16.15 11.44
N TYR A 132 -10.69 -16.83 12.06
CA TYR A 132 -9.87 -17.90 11.47
C TYR A 132 -10.72 -18.99 10.82
N TYR A 133 -11.73 -19.49 11.53
CA TYR A 133 -12.59 -20.56 11.03
C TYR A 133 -13.63 -20.10 10.00
N SER A 134 -13.86 -18.78 9.89
CA SER A 134 -14.71 -18.19 8.85
C SER A 134 -13.93 -17.77 7.59
N TYR A 135 -12.61 -17.65 7.70
CA TYR A 135 -11.76 -17.10 6.67
C TYR A 135 -11.44 -18.13 5.59
N ASN A 136 -11.46 -17.69 4.32
CA ASN A 136 -11.01 -18.49 3.19
C ASN A 136 -10.25 -17.62 2.20
N THR A 137 -9.22 -18.18 1.57
CA THR A 137 -8.41 -17.46 0.58
C THR A 137 -8.08 -18.34 -0.62
N GLY A 138 -8.09 -17.74 -1.81
CA GLY A 138 -7.58 -18.37 -3.03
C GLY A 138 -6.05 -18.35 -3.12
N ASN A 139 -5.37 -17.58 -2.27
CA ASN A 139 -3.92 -17.45 -2.29
C ASN A 139 -3.26 -18.65 -1.60
N ARG A 140 -2.60 -19.51 -2.39
CA ARG A 140 -1.95 -20.73 -1.88
C ARG A 140 -0.86 -20.47 -0.83
N ARG A 141 -0.13 -19.35 -0.93
CA ARG A 141 0.92 -19.00 0.05
C ARG A 141 0.28 -18.61 1.38
N LEU A 142 -0.73 -17.75 1.35
CA LEU A 142 -1.47 -17.35 2.54
C LEU A 142 -2.16 -18.54 3.19
N LEU A 143 -2.86 -19.37 2.41
CA LEU A 143 -3.50 -20.60 2.89
C LEU A 143 -2.51 -21.52 3.62
N SER A 144 -1.29 -21.67 3.07
CA SER A 144 -0.26 -22.50 3.68
C SER A 144 0.16 -21.96 5.05
N VAL A 145 0.38 -20.65 5.18
CA VAL A 145 0.77 -20.03 6.47
C VAL A 145 -0.37 -20.13 7.48
N MET A 146 -1.62 -19.87 7.06
CA MET A 146 -2.80 -19.96 7.92
C MET A 146 -2.98 -21.35 8.55
N ARG A 147 -2.63 -22.43 7.84
CA ARG A 147 -2.73 -23.80 8.40
C ARG A 147 -1.79 -24.03 9.58
N TYR A 148 -0.65 -23.35 9.65
CA TYR A 148 0.29 -23.51 10.76
C TYR A 148 -0.19 -22.90 12.07
N PHE A 149 -1.19 -21.99 12.03
CA PHE A 149 -1.76 -21.42 13.26
C PHE A 149 -2.52 -22.43 14.12
N GLU A 150 -3.22 -23.39 13.49
CA GLU A 150 -4.20 -24.25 14.18
C GLU A 150 -3.60 -24.95 15.40
N ARG A 151 -2.42 -25.56 15.23
CA ARG A 151 -1.73 -26.32 16.27
C ARG A 151 -1.33 -25.44 17.46
N PRO A 152 -0.43 -24.44 17.32
CA PRO A 152 0.00 -23.63 18.46
C PRO A 152 -1.14 -22.80 19.07
N HIS A 153 -2.12 -22.35 18.26
CA HIS A 153 -3.30 -21.68 18.79
C HIS A 153 -4.15 -22.59 19.69
N THR A 154 -4.39 -23.82 19.26
CA THR A 154 -5.13 -24.82 20.06
C THR A 154 -4.36 -25.20 21.32
N GLU A 155 -3.05 -25.45 21.21
CA GLU A 155 -2.18 -25.79 22.34
C GLU A 155 -2.20 -24.69 23.42
N ILE A 156 -2.10 -23.40 23.03
CA ILE A 156 -2.17 -22.27 23.98
C ILE A 156 -3.50 -22.24 24.72
N HIS A 157 -4.61 -22.39 24.01
CA HIS A 157 -5.94 -22.35 24.62
C HIS A 157 -6.21 -23.54 25.55
N GLN A 158 -5.67 -24.72 25.23
CA GLN A 158 -5.75 -25.92 26.09
C GLN A 158 -4.96 -25.78 27.40
N LEU A 159 -4.01 -24.84 27.51
CA LEU A 159 -3.29 -24.59 28.76
C LEU A 159 -4.23 -24.17 29.89
N ALA A 160 -5.31 -23.43 29.60
CA ALA A 160 -6.19 -22.94 30.67
C ALA A 160 -6.76 -24.08 31.51
N ASP A 161 -7.39 -25.08 30.88
CA ASP A 161 -8.01 -26.18 31.63
C ASP A 161 -6.98 -27.06 32.32
N ARG A 162 -5.81 -27.29 31.67
CA ARG A 162 -4.72 -28.07 32.26
C ARG A 162 -4.15 -27.39 33.51
N LEU A 163 -3.78 -26.12 33.39
CA LEU A 163 -3.06 -25.41 34.45
C LEU A 163 -3.98 -25.03 35.62
N LEU A 164 -5.24 -24.68 35.34
CA LEU A 164 -6.22 -24.44 36.41
C LEU A 164 -6.52 -25.73 37.19
N GLY A 165 -6.58 -26.88 36.51
CA GLY A 165 -6.70 -28.18 37.20
C GLY A 165 -5.51 -28.50 38.10
N LEU A 166 -4.28 -28.16 37.70
CA LEU A 166 -3.09 -28.28 38.57
C LEU A 166 -3.23 -27.41 39.82
N VAL A 167 -3.68 -26.16 39.65
CA VAL A 167 -3.91 -25.22 40.77
C VAL A 167 -4.96 -25.76 41.75
N GLU A 168 -6.05 -26.33 41.24
CA GLU A 168 -7.09 -26.96 42.08
C GLU A 168 -6.56 -28.14 42.91
N THR A 169 -5.52 -28.83 42.43
CA THR A 169 -4.84 -29.92 43.16
C THR A 169 -3.65 -29.46 44.01
N GLY A 170 -3.42 -28.15 44.13
CA GLY A 170 -2.34 -27.56 44.92
C GLY A 170 -0.97 -27.55 44.23
N GLN A 171 -0.90 -27.86 42.93
CA GLN A 171 0.35 -27.95 42.15
C GLN A 171 0.71 -26.61 41.46
N ASN A 172 0.61 -25.50 42.20
CA ASN A 172 0.82 -24.15 41.64
C ASN A 172 2.23 -23.95 41.06
N SER A 173 3.26 -24.49 41.70
CA SER A 173 4.64 -24.37 41.20
C SER A 173 4.82 -25.02 39.83
N ASP A 174 4.22 -26.21 39.63
CA ASP A 174 4.29 -26.93 38.36
C ASP A 174 3.47 -26.22 37.28
N ALA A 175 2.32 -25.64 37.65
CA ALA A 175 1.53 -24.81 36.76
C ALA A 175 2.31 -23.56 36.28
N LEU A 176 3.01 -22.89 37.20
CA LEU A 176 3.86 -21.73 36.89
C LEU A 176 5.08 -22.11 36.04
N HIS A 177 5.70 -23.25 36.28
CA HIS A 177 6.77 -23.74 35.42
C HIS A 177 6.27 -23.99 33.99
N THR A 178 5.14 -24.70 33.86
CA THR A 178 4.57 -25.07 32.56
C THR A 178 4.13 -23.86 31.73
N ILE A 179 3.55 -22.82 32.36
CA ILE A 179 3.16 -21.61 31.62
C ILE A 179 4.38 -20.81 31.15
N LEU A 180 5.45 -20.74 31.96
CA LEU A 180 6.69 -20.07 31.57
C LEU A 180 7.37 -20.78 30.40
N GLU A 181 7.39 -22.12 30.40
CA GLU A 181 7.88 -22.89 29.27
C GLU A 181 7.05 -22.61 28.02
N SER A 182 5.72 -22.68 28.13
CA SER A 182 4.80 -22.44 27.01
C SER A 182 4.91 -21.03 26.41
N LYS A 183 5.22 -20.01 27.23
CA LYS A 183 5.51 -18.65 26.76
C LYS A 183 6.74 -18.60 25.85
N ASN A 184 7.77 -19.40 26.16
CA ASN A 184 9.03 -19.44 25.42
C ASN A 184 9.02 -20.42 24.23
N THR A 185 8.02 -21.30 24.14
CA THR A 185 7.88 -22.30 23.07
C THR A 185 6.64 -22.02 22.21
N THR A 186 5.48 -22.55 22.58
CA THR A 186 4.25 -22.51 21.77
C THR A 186 3.75 -21.09 21.53
N LEU A 187 3.81 -20.19 22.53
CA LEU A 187 3.40 -18.81 22.32
C LEU A 187 4.38 -18.10 21.38
N ALA A 188 5.68 -18.29 21.58
CA ALA A 188 6.69 -17.70 20.71
C ALA A 188 6.53 -18.17 19.25
N GLU A 189 6.20 -19.45 19.03
CA GLU A 189 5.83 -19.98 17.72
C GLU A 189 4.59 -19.29 17.15
N LEU A 190 3.51 -19.16 17.94
CA LEU A 190 2.29 -18.49 17.52
C LEU A 190 2.52 -17.01 17.14
N LEU A 191 3.30 -16.28 17.94
CA LEU A 191 3.64 -14.88 17.67
C LEU A 191 4.47 -14.73 16.39
N LYS A 192 5.40 -15.65 16.15
CA LYS A 192 6.17 -15.69 14.90
C LYS A 192 5.28 -15.96 13.68
N LEU A 193 4.23 -16.75 13.83
CA LEU A 193 3.24 -16.95 12.76
C LEU A 193 2.46 -15.66 12.46
N PHE A 194 2.06 -14.90 13.48
CA PHE A 194 1.48 -13.57 13.27
C PHE A 194 2.43 -12.65 12.51
N ASP A 195 3.69 -12.57 12.93
CA ASP A 195 4.69 -11.68 12.34
C ASP A 195 5.00 -12.06 10.88
N SER A 196 5.24 -13.35 10.60
CA SER A 196 5.48 -13.83 9.23
C SER A 196 4.25 -13.69 8.31
N THR A 197 3.04 -13.73 8.85
CA THR A 197 1.82 -13.46 8.08
C THR A 197 1.71 -11.98 7.72
N GLN A 198 2.09 -11.06 8.61
CA GLN A 198 2.15 -9.62 8.31
C GLN A 198 3.11 -9.33 7.15
N GLU A 199 4.30 -9.94 7.19
CA GLU A 199 5.31 -9.82 6.14
C GLU A 199 4.79 -10.39 4.82
N LEU A 200 4.18 -11.58 4.84
CA LEU A 200 3.60 -12.18 3.65
C LEU A 200 2.50 -11.30 3.03
N LEU A 201 1.58 -10.76 3.85
CA LEU A 201 0.52 -9.87 3.36
C LEU A 201 1.09 -8.60 2.74
N THR A 202 2.20 -8.10 3.26
CA THR A 202 2.94 -6.97 2.69
C THR A 202 3.53 -7.35 1.33
N ASP A 203 4.21 -8.49 1.25
CA ASP A 203 4.85 -8.98 0.02
C ASP A 203 3.86 -9.34 -1.11
N LEU A 204 2.63 -9.69 -0.73
CA LEU A 204 1.55 -9.99 -1.68
C LEU A 204 1.00 -8.72 -2.33
N GLN A 205 1.19 -7.55 -1.73
CA GLN A 205 0.74 -6.27 -2.27
C GLN A 205 1.72 -5.75 -3.31
N ARG A 206 1.43 -5.97 -4.59
CA ARG A 206 2.31 -5.60 -5.71
C ARG A 206 1.83 -4.37 -6.46
N ARG A 207 1.42 -3.35 -5.69
CA ARG A 207 0.97 -2.07 -6.24
C ARG A 207 2.04 -1.41 -7.07
N VAL A 208 1.60 -0.68 -8.09
CA VAL A 208 2.47 0.00 -9.03
C VAL A 208 2.14 1.48 -9.10
N VAL A 209 3.15 2.27 -9.40
CA VAL A 209 3.00 3.65 -9.87
C VAL A 209 3.38 3.71 -11.33
N ILE A 210 2.59 4.43 -12.12
CA ILE A 210 2.82 4.63 -13.54
C ILE A 210 3.18 6.10 -13.74
N ILE A 211 4.39 6.35 -14.20
CA ILE A 211 4.85 7.69 -14.53
C ILE A 211 4.32 8.03 -15.92
N ALA A 212 3.34 8.92 -15.97
CA ALA A 212 2.70 9.38 -17.20
C ALA A 212 3.16 10.80 -17.54
N VAL A 213 3.47 11.05 -18.81
CA VAL A 213 3.99 12.34 -19.30
C VAL A 213 3.30 12.73 -20.60
N ASP A 214 2.96 14.01 -20.72
CA ASP A 214 2.41 14.56 -21.94
C ASP A 214 2.82 16.03 -22.15
N GLY A 215 3.80 16.24 -23.03
CA GLY A 215 4.53 17.51 -23.12
C GLY A 215 5.45 17.68 -21.93
N ASP A 216 5.43 18.86 -21.31
CA ASP A 216 6.21 19.18 -20.11
C ASP A 216 5.53 18.74 -18.80
N ASP A 217 4.24 18.37 -18.86
CA ASP A 217 3.46 17.92 -17.72
C ASP A 217 3.68 16.42 -17.45
N GLY A 218 3.89 16.06 -16.20
CA GLY A 218 4.05 14.67 -15.77
C GLY A 218 3.41 14.39 -14.42
N CYS A 219 2.96 13.15 -14.21
CA CYS A 219 2.33 12.70 -12.97
C CYS A 219 2.64 11.24 -12.66
N ALA A 220 2.38 10.84 -11.42
CA ALA A 220 2.48 9.47 -10.95
C ALA A 220 1.07 8.93 -10.66
N LEU A 221 0.66 7.89 -11.38
CA LEU A 221 -0.66 7.26 -11.26
C LEU A 221 -0.55 5.96 -10.46
N GLY A 222 -1.21 5.89 -9.30
CA GLY A 222 -1.25 4.67 -8.48
C GLY A 222 -2.26 3.64 -9.01
N ALA A 223 -1.85 2.37 -9.09
CA ALA A 223 -2.70 1.26 -9.47
C ALA A 223 -2.33 -0.06 -8.75
N ASP A 224 -3.23 -1.05 -8.79
CA ASP A 224 -3.00 -2.34 -8.12
C ASP A 224 -1.96 -3.19 -8.84
N GLY A 225 -1.87 -3.04 -10.17
CA GLY A 225 -0.87 -3.74 -10.97
C GLY A 225 -1.03 -3.52 -12.47
N VAL A 226 -0.11 -4.10 -13.24
CA VAL A 226 -0.15 -4.12 -14.70
C VAL A 226 -0.60 -5.50 -15.17
N ARG A 227 -1.55 -5.55 -16.10
CA ARG A 227 -1.98 -6.80 -16.76
C ARG A 227 -1.14 -7.10 -17.99
N GLY A 228 -0.76 -6.08 -18.76
CA GLY A 228 0.04 -6.25 -19.98
C GLY A 228 -0.11 -5.06 -20.93
N ILE A 229 0.42 -5.21 -22.13
CA ILE A 229 0.29 -4.25 -23.23
C ILE A 229 -0.49 -4.93 -24.35
N VAL A 230 -1.42 -4.19 -24.96
CA VAL A 230 -2.22 -4.65 -26.10
C VAL A 230 -2.24 -3.58 -27.18
N THR A 231 -2.31 -4.02 -28.44
CA THR A 231 -2.47 -3.15 -29.59
C THR A 231 -3.92 -3.24 -30.06
N VAL A 232 -4.64 -2.12 -30.03
CA VAL A 232 -6.08 -2.06 -30.35
C VAL A 232 -6.29 -1.34 -31.68
N PRO A 233 -6.90 -1.98 -32.69
CA PRO A 233 -7.30 -1.32 -33.92
C PRO A 233 -8.34 -0.21 -33.66
N VAL A 234 -8.26 0.92 -34.38
CA VAL A 234 -9.15 2.08 -34.18
C VAL A 234 -10.63 1.75 -34.30
N GLU A 235 -11.01 0.79 -35.14
CA GLU A 235 -12.39 0.32 -35.29
C GLU A 235 -12.97 -0.31 -34.01
N ARG A 236 -12.11 -0.73 -33.07
CA ARG A 236 -12.50 -1.27 -31.76
C ARG A 236 -12.48 -0.23 -30.65
N ILE A 237 -12.24 1.04 -30.99
CA ILE A 237 -12.28 2.17 -30.06
C ILE A 237 -13.62 2.87 -30.20
N LYS A 238 -14.43 2.81 -29.14
CA LYS A 238 -15.73 3.49 -29.06
C LYS A 238 -15.58 4.74 -28.20
N GLN A 239 -15.86 5.91 -28.76
CA GLN A 239 -15.89 7.16 -28.00
C GLN A 239 -16.95 7.07 -26.89
N GLY A 240 -16.58 7.48 -25.67
CA GLY A 240 -17.50 7.47 -24.54
C GLY A 240 -18.64 8.46 -24.75
N ARG A 241 -19.87 7.97 -24.86
CA ARG A 241 -21.09 8.81 -24.80
C ARG A 241 -21.73 8.64 -23.42
N GLY A 242 -21.46 9.55 -22.48
CA GLY A 242 -22.32 9.64 -21.28
C GLY A 242 -21.63 10.01 -19.97
N ALA A 243 -22.16 11.08 -19.39
CA ALA A 243 -22.09 11.57 -18.01
C ALA A 243 -21.74 10.54 -16.92
N GLY A 244 -20.56 10.70 -16.31
CA GLY A 244 -20.18 9.99 -15.10
C GLY A 244 -18.68 9.74 -15.07
N VAL A 245 -17.93 10.68 -14.48
CA VAL A 245 -16.47 10.73 -14.41
C VAL A 245 -15.81 11.24 -15.70
N GLN A 246 -15.49 12.53 -15.71
CA GLN A 246 -14.80 13.29 -16.77
C GLN A 246 -13.35 12.81 -17.06
N VAL A 247 -12.96 11.66 -16.50
CA VAL A 247 -11.61 11.07 -16.56
C VAL A 247 -11.53 9.98 -17.63
N MET A 248 -12.65 9.43 -18.12
CA MET A 248 -12.62 8.42 -19.19
C MET A 248 -12.74 9.07 -20.58
N SER A 249 -11.87 8.70 -21.53
CA SER A 249 -11.91 9.23 -22.90
C SER A 249 -12.65 8.32 -23.89
N ALA A 250 -12.48 7.02 -23.76
CA ALA A 250 -13.04 6.04 -24.70
C ALA A 250 -13.22 4.67 -24.04
N LEU A 251 -13.89 3.77 -24.74
CA LEU A 251 -13.93 2.34 -24.45
C LEU A 251 -13.18 1.60 -25.55
N ILE A 252 -12.33 0.66 -25.18
CA ILE A 252 -11.67 -0.25 -26.12
C ILE A 252 -12.25 -1.66 -25.99
N ILE A 253 -12.33 -2.38 -27.10
CA ILE A 253 -12.77 -3.78 -27.14
C ILE A 253 -11.56 -4.66 -27.46
N LEU A 254 -11.19 -5.51 -26.50
CA LEU A 254 -10.08 -6.46 -26.65
C LEU A 254 -10.47 -7.66 -27.54
N ASP A 255 -9.50 -8.48 -27.94
CA ASP A 255 -9.73 -9.68 -28.76
C ASP A 255 -10.70 -10.67 -28.10
N ASP A 256 -10.63 -10.78 -26.77
CA ASP A 256 -11.51 -11.61 -25.95
C ASP A 256 -12.91 -11.01 -25.72
N GLN A 257 -13.27 -9.96 -26.46
CA GLN A 257 -14.51 -9.17 -26.33
C GLN A 257 -14.66 -8.41 -25.00
N THR A 258 -13.62 -8.38 -24.15
CA THR A 258 -13.64 -7.58 -22.93
C THR A 258 -13.66 -6.09 -23.29
N ILE A 259 -14.58 -5.35 -22.67
CA ILE A 259 -14.66 -3.89 -22.78
C ILE A 259 -13.82 -3.27 -21.67
N VAL A 260 -12.82 -2.47 -22.04
CA VAL A 260 -11.93 -1.78 -21.10
C VAL A 260 -12.07 -0.27 -21.26
N PRO A 261 -12.33 0.49 -20.19
CA PRO A 261 -12.33 1.95 -20.25
C PRO A 261 -10.90 2.51 -20.38
N LEU A 262 -10.72 3.49 -21.25
CA LEU A 262 -9.47 4.21 -21.45
C LEU A 262 -9.43 5.46 -20.56
N ILE A 263 -8.41 5.53 -19.72
CA ILE A 263 -8.19 6.64 -18.78
C ILE A 263 -7.53 7.81 -19.51
N ASN A 264 -8.09 9.00 -19.31
CA ASN A 264 -7.50 10.29 -19.65
C ASN A 264 -7.18 11.06 -18.36
N TRP A 265 -5.94 10.89 -17.87
CA TRP A 265 -5.49 11.52 -16.64
C TRP A 265 -5.38 13.04 -16.71
N ARG A 266 -5.30 13.63 -17.91
CA ARG A 266 -5.13 15.09 -18.07
C ARG A 266 -6.32 15.89 -17.58
N THR A 267 -7.52 15.34 -17.62
CA THR A 267 -8.72 16.06 -17.15
C THR A 267 -8.62 16.41 -15.67
N PHE A 268 -7.82 15.67 -14.90
CA PHE A 268 -7.51 15.97 -13.50
C PHE A 268 -6.70 17.26 -13.29
N PHE A 269 -5.83 17.62 -14.24
CA PHE A 269 -5.01 18.83 -14.14
C PHE A 269 -5.77 20.11 -14.52
N ALA A 270 -6.79 19.98 -15.38
CA ALA A 270 -7.67 21.09 -15.74
C ALA A 270 -8.46 21.60 -14.52
N ASP A 271 -8.95 20.69 -13.68
CA ASP A 271 -9.72 21.05 -12.48
C ASP A 271 -8.85 21.64 -11.35
N ARG A 272 -7.61 21.15 -11.15
CA ARG A 272 -6.70 21.73 -10.14
C ARG A 272 -6.20 23.13 -10.49
N LYS A 273 -5.96 23.45 -11.76
CA LYS A 273 -5.58 24.83 -12.17
C LYS A 273 -6.69 25.83 -11.85
N MET A 274 -7.96 25.47 -12.07
CA MET A 274 -9.10 26.31 -11.70
C MET A 274 -9.24 26.53 -10.19
N GLN A 275 -9.01 25.50 -9.37
CA GLN A 275 -9.08 25.62 -7.91
C GLN A 275 -7.92 26.45 -7.32
N HIS A 276 -6.73 26.37 -7.92
CA HIS A 276 -5.56 27.13 -7.45
C HIS A 276 -5.55 28.60 -7.93
N GLU A 277 -6.09 28.90 -9.12
CA GLU A 277 -6.28 30.28 -9.61
C GLU A 277 -7.41 31.03 -8.88
N SER A 278 -8.44 30.32 -8.40
CA SER A 278 -9.49 30.90 -7.56
C SER A 278 -9.01 31.28 -6.15
N ALA A 279 -7.93 30.66 -5.66
CA ALA A 279 -7.37 30.95 -4.33
C ALA A 279 -6.36 32.12 -4.34
N TYR A 280 -5.80 32.46 -5.50
CA TYR A 280 -4.92 33.62 -5.68
C TYR A 280 -5.10 34.23 -7.07
N PRO A 281 -5.94 35.28 -7.22
CA PRO A 281 -6.05 35.99 -8.49
C PRO A 281 -4.71 36.68 -8.82
N PRO A 282 -4.28 36.70 -10.10
CA PRO A 282 -3.04 37.35 -10.48
C PRO A 282 -3.12 38.85 -10.18
N CYS A 283 -2.18 39.32 -9.38
CA CYS A 283 -2.06 40.73 -9.01
C CYS A 283 -1.86 41.56 -10.28
N ARG A 284 -2.88 42.35 -10.66
CA ARG A 284 -2.80 43.30 -11.78
C ARG A 284 -1.65 44.25 -11.49
N LYS A 285 -0.57 44.19 -12.28
CA LYS A 285 0.47 45.22 -12.27
C LYS A 285 -0.11 46.50 -12.87
N SER A 286 -0.67 47.36 -12.01
CA SER A 286 -0.83 48.77 -12.33
C SER A 286 0.51 49.47 -12.16
N ALA A 287 1.03 49.97 -13.26
CA ALA A 287 2.23 50.79 -13.32
C ALA A 287 2.03 52.10 -12.53
N ILE A 288 2.83 52.32 -11.48
CA ILE A 288 3.09 53.67 -10.93
C ILE A 288 4.56 53.72 -10.49
N ASN A 289 5.30 54.66 -11.09
CA ASN A 289 6.65 55.10 -10.70
C ASN A 289 6.65 55.74 -9.32
N LEU A 290 7.69 55.52 -8.52
CA LEU A 290 8.36 56.58 -7.73
C LEU A 290 9.68 56.10 -7.10
N GLU A 291 10.66 57.00 -7.14
CA GLU A 291 12.05 56.87 -6.77
C GLU A 291 12.33 56.75 -5.25
N LYS A 292 13.50 56.15 -4.95
CA LYS A 292 14.47 56.44 -3.86
C LYS A 292 13.97 56.55 -2.41
N SER A 293 14.54 55.68 -1.56
CA SER A 293 15.45 56.00 -0.43
C SER A 293 15.26 55.10 0.80
N PHE A 294 16.35 54.92 1.55
CA PHE A 294 16.48 54.31 2.90
C PHE A 294 16.65 52.78 3.06
N CYS A 295 17.91 52.38 3.29
CA CYS A 295 18.30 51.40 4.32
C CYS A 295 18.43 52.18 5.66
N PRO A 296 18.32 51.61 6.89
CA PRO A 296 18.94 50.33 7.30
C PRO A 296 18.30 49.52 8.48
N ARG A 297 18.97 48.39 8.80
CA ARG A 297 19.17 47.71 10.11
C ARG A 297 18.46 46.37 10.36
N LYS A 298 19.31 45.40 10.75
CA LYS A 298 19.02 44.07 11.30
C LYS A 298 18.41 44.15 12.71
N PRO A 299 17.56 43.21 13.13
CA PRO A 299 17.17 43.05 14.52
C PRO A 299 18.17 42.18 15.30
N THR A 300 18.49 42.68 16.49
CA THR A 300 19.19 42.04 17.61
C THR A 300 18.32 40.99 18.30
N VAL A 301 18.90 39.82 18.62
CA VAL A 301 18.31 38.83 19.54
C VAL A 301 18.88 39.08 20.94
N GLY A 302 18.00 39.35 21.89
CA GLY A 302 18.31 39.51 23.31
C GLY A 302 18.39 38.16 24.04
N ALA A 303 19.33 38.08 24.97
CA ALA A 303 19.55 36.96 25.88
C ALA A 303 19.11 37.35 27.31
N LEU A 304 18.45 36.41 27.99
CA LEU A 304 18.44 36.17 29.44
C LEU A 304 18.30 34.63 29.51
N GLY A 305 19.19 33.81 30.06
CA GLY A 305 20.05 33.98 31.21
C GLY A 305 19.49 33.08 32.32
N ASP A 306 20.01 31.85 32.46
CA ASP A 306 20.41 31.36 33.79
C ASP A 306 21.20 30.06 33.80
N THR A 307 22.04 29.99 34.82
CA THR A 307 23.28 29.24 35.00
C THR A 307 23.12 27.90 35.72
N LYS A 308 24.04 26.95 35.44
CA LYS A 308 24.80 26.07 36.38
C LYS A 308 25.37 24.87 35.60
N ASN A 309 26.66 24.90 35.24
CA ASN A 309 27.79 24.35 36.01
C ASN A 309 27.85 22.80 36.02
N THR A 310 28.71 22.21 35.19
CA THR A 310 29.54 21.06 35.58
C THR A 310 30.86 21.09 34.78
N LYS A 311 31.96 20.93 35.52
CA LYS A 311 33.35 20.93 35.05
C LYS A 311 33.75 19.56 34.50
N ASN A 312 34.63 19.61 33.49
CA ASN A 312 35.55 18.58 33.00
C ASN A 312 36.02 17.54 34.03
N PHE A 313 36.19 16.29 33.58
CA PHE A 313 37.44 15.54 33.82
C PHE A 313 37.70 14.46 32.75
N LYS A 314 38.97 14.10 32.68
CA LYS A 314 39.75 13.52 31.58
C LYS A 314 39.46 12.06 31.20
N SER A 315 39.95 11.74 30.00
CA SER A 315 40.23 10.43 29.43
C SER A 315 40.98 9.45 30.35
N LEU A 316 40.73 8.15 30.15
CA LEU A 316 41.75 7.10 29.93
C LEU A 316 41.14 5.69 29.82
N SER A 317 41.84 4.84 29.06
CA SER A 317 41.79 3.36 29.01
C SER A 317 40.66 2.73 28.17
N ASN A 318 40.83 1.60 27.49
CA ASN A 318 41.99 0.72 27.29
C ASN A 318 41.70 -0.22 26.10
N ARG A 319 42.69 -0.47 25.24
CA ARG A 319 42.68 -1.64 24.33
C ARG A 319 43.11 -2.88 25.14
N ARG A 320 42.39 -3.99 25.00
CA ARG A 320 42.91 -5.33 25.30
C ARG A 320 42.68 -6.26 24.12
N SER A 321 43.80 -6.71 23.59
CA SER A 321 44.02 -7.90 22.77
C SER A 321 43.83 -9.18 23.58
N LEU A 322 43.28 -10.22 22.96
CA LEU A 322 43.30 -11.61 23.43
C LEU A 322 44.41 -12.40 22.71
N PRO A 323 45.07 -13.38 23.37
CA PRO A 323 46.14 -14.17 22.79
C PRO A 323 45.63 -15.45 22.11
N LYS A 324 46.49 -15.97 21.22
CA LYS A 324 46.42 -17.31 20.63
C LYS A 324 46.79 -18.37 21.67
N GLY A 325 46.06 -19.49 21.64
CA GLY A 325 46.32 -20.75 22.32
C GLY A 325 45.32 -21.76 21.79
#